data_AF-A0AAW2C641-F1
#
_entry.id   AF-A0AAW2C641-F1
#
_cell.length_a   1.000
_cell.length_b   1.000
_cell.length_c   1.000
_cell.angle_alpha   90.00
_cell.angle_beta   90.00
_cell.angle_gamma   90.00
#
_symmetry.space_group_name_H-M   'P 1'
#
loop_
_entity.id
_entity.type
_entity.pdbx_description
1 polymer ?
#
loop_
_entity_poly.entity_id
_entity_poly.type
_entity_poly.pdbx_seq_one_letter_code
_entity_poly.pdbx_strand_id
1 'polypeptide(L)' 'GNLRNKDLEKLFSQTQFDALIHFTGLKAVGESVANPRRYFDNNLIGTINLYEVMSKHDCKKM' A
#
# COMPACT_ATOMS: atom_id res chain seq x y z
N GLY A 1 -4.54 7.30 -4.95
CA GLY A 1 -5.31 6.38 -4.08
C GLY A 1 -4.64 6.33 -2.73
N ASN A 2 -5.41 6.10 -1.65
CA ASN A 2 -4.86 5.97 -0.30
C ASN A 2 -4.82 4.49 0.07
N LEU A 3 -3.67 3.97 0.50
CA LEU A 3 -3.48 2.57 0.91
C LEU A 3 -3.97 2.31 2.33
N ARG A 4 -5.19 2.77 2.65
CA ARG A 4 -5.84 2.43 3.92
C ARG A 4 -6.39 1.02 3.81
N ASN A 5 -6.20 0.25 4.88
CA ASN A 5 -6.66 -1.14 4.99
C ASN A 5 -8.13 -1.30 4.54
N LYS A 6 -9.05 -0.45 5.01
CA LYS A 6 -10.48 -0.50 4.62
C LYS A 6 -10.76 -0.36 3.11
N ASP A 7 -9.97 0.46 2.42
CA ASP A 7 -10.18 0.74 1.00
C ASP A 7 -9.65 -0.44 0.16
N LEU A 8 -8.54 -1.04 0.60
CA LEU A 8 -7.95 -2.24 0.03
C LEU A 8 -8.85 -3.47 0.26
N GLU A 9 -9.34 -3.70 1.47
CA GLU A 9 -10.24 -4.82 1.77
C GLU A 9 -11.49 -4.80 0.88
N LYS A 10 -12.09 -3.60 0.69
CA LYS A 10 -13.22 -3.46 -0.22
C LYS A 10 -12.85 -3.85 -1.66
N LEU A 11 -11.68 -3.46 -2.15
CA LEU A 11 -11.23 -3.78 -3.50
C LEU A 11 -11.01 -5.29 -3.69
N PHE A 12 -10.32 -5.94 -2.75
CA PHE A 12 -10.04 -7.38 -2.82
C PHE A 12 -11.30 -8.23 -2.57
N SER A 13 -12.29 -7.72 -1.85
CA SER A 13 -13.59 -8.41 -1.71
C SER A 13 -14.40 -8.50 -3.01
N GLN A 14 -14.09 -7.63 -3.99
CA GLN A 14 -14.83 -7.54 -5.25
C GLN A 14 -14.16 -8.31 -6.39
N THR A 15 -12.85 -8.56 -6.27
CA THR A 15 -12.03 -9.13 -7.34
C THR A 15 -10.88 -9.94 -6.75
N GLN A 16 -10.64 -11.14 -7.27
CA GLN A 16 -9.45 -11.92 -6.97
C GLN A 16 -8.28 -11.46 -7.85
N PHE A 17 -7.11 -11.24 -7.25
CA PHE A 17 -5.90 -10.80 -7.94
C PHE A 17 -4.81 -11.87 -7.89
N ASP A 18 -4.25 -12.23 -9.04
CA ASP A 18 -3.13 -13.20 -9.12
C ASP A 18 -1.77 -12.57 -8.78
N ALA A 19 -1.61 -11.28 -9.08
CA ALA A 19 -0.41 -10.50 -8.83
C ALA A 19 -0.73 -9.00 -8.76
N LEU A 20 0.13 -8.23 -8.10
CA LEU A 20 0.05 -6.77 -8.04
C LEU A 20 1.37 -6.13 -8.45
N ILE A 21 1.32 -4.86 -8.83
CA ILE A 21 2.53 -4.04 -9.03
C ILE A 21 2.32 -2.73 -8.27
N HIS A 22 3.21 -2.43 -7.32
CA HIS A 22 3.06 -1.27 -6.42
C HIS A 22 4.07 -0.17 -6.75
N PHE A 23 3.59 0.82 -7.49
CA PHE A 23 4.35 2.04 -7.80
C PHE A 23 4.05 3.20 -6.85
N THR A 24 3.23 2.98 -5.81
CA THR A 24 2.80 4.09 -4.97
C THR A 24 3.82 4.36 -3.87
N GLY A 25 4.36 5.57 -3.88
CA GLY A 25 5.40 5.99 -2.96
C GLY A 25 5.80 7.43 -3.24
N LEU A 26 5.95 8.23 -2.18
CA LEU A 26 6.53 9.56 -2.28
C LEU A 26 8.04 9.41 -2.47
N LYS A 27 8.60 10.18 -3.42
CA LYS A 27 9.99 10.01 -3.90
C LYS A 27 10.93 11.15 -3.50
N ALA A 28 10.42 12.33 -3.17
CA ALA A 28 11.24 13.53 -3.04
C ALA A 28 11.99 13.56 -1.71
N VAL A 29 13.33 13.51 -1.76
CA VAL A 29 14.19 13.52 -0.56
C VAL A 29 14.02 14.79 0.28
N GLY A 30 13.99 15.97 -0.35
CA GLY A 30 13.81 17.22 0.40
C GLY A 30 12.48 17.28 1.16
N GLU A 31 11.42 16.75 0.55
CA GLU A 31 10.11 16.70 1.18
C GLU A 31 10.05 15.61 2.27
N SER A 32 10.77 14.49 2.11
CA SER A 32 10.82 13.43 3.12
C SER A 32 11.50 13.88 4.41
N VAL A 33 12.55 14.68 4.30
CA VAL A 33 13.22 15.28 5.46
C VAL A 33 12.31 16.31 6.15
N ALA A 34 11.59 17.13 5.36
CA ALA A 34 10.68 18.12 5.91
C ALA A 34 9.39 17.51 6.49
N ASN A 35 8.91 16.39 5.93
CA ASN A 35 7.65 15.75 6.29
C ASN A 35 7.81 14.23 6.52
N PRO A 36 8.64 13.81 7.48
CA PRO A 36 9.00 12.40 7.65
C PRO A 36 7.79 11.52 7.97
N ARG A 37 6.84 12.03 8.77
CA ARG A 37 5.60 11.30 9.10
C ARG A 37 4.78 10.98 7.85
N ARG A 38 4.63 11.93 6.92
CA ARG A 38 3.86 11.72 5.68
C ARG A 38 4.48 10.61 4.83
N TYR A 39 5.81 10.58 4.75
CA TYR A 39 6.54 9.55 4.02
C TYR A 39 6.45 8.19 4.73
N PHE A 40 6.47 8.17 6.07
CA PHE A 40 6.26 6.95 6.85
C PHE A 40 4.85 6.39 6.64
N ASP A 41 3.82 7.22 6.76
CA ASP A 41 2.42 6.82 6.58
C ASP A 41 2.18 6.31 5.15
N ASN A 42 2.70 7.01 4.13
CA ASN A 42 2.45 6.64 2.74
C ASN A 42 3.30 5.44 2.26
N ASN A 43 4.61 5.47 2.52
CA ASN A 43 5.53 4.50 1.92
C ASN A 43 5.66 3.23 2.77
N LEU A 44 5.70 3.35 4.10
CA LEU A 44 5.86 2.18 4.97
C LEU A 44 4.50 1.61 5.37
N ILE A 45 3.67 2.39 6.06
CA ILE A 45 2.37 1.90 6.55
C ILE A 45 1.45 1.52 5.40
N GLY A 46 1.42 2.29 4.32
CA GLY A 46 0.68 1.94 3.11
C GLY A 46 1.11 0.60 2.51
N THR A 47 2.42 0.34 2.44
CA THR A 47 2.95 -0.93 1.93
C THR A 47 2.62 -2.11 2.86
N ILE A 48 2.70 -1.92 4.18
CA ILE A 48 2.29 -2.95 5.15
C ILE A 48 0.82 -3.29 4.99
N ASN A 49 -0.07 -2.29 4.92
CA ASN A 49 -1.50 -2.52 4.70
C ASN A 49 -1.77 -3.31 3.39
N LEU A 50 -1.03 -3.00 2.32
CA LEU A 50 -1.14 -3.72 1.05
C LEU A 50 -0.77 -5.19 1.22
N TYR A 51 0.38 -5.49 1.83
CA TYR A 51 0.81 -6.87 2.07
C TYR A 51 -0.14 -7.64 3.00
N GLU A 52 -0.69 -7.00 4.04
CA GLU A 52 -1.66 -7.64 4.92
C GLU A 52 -2.91 -8.09 4.16
N VAL A 53 -3.48 -7.21 3.33
CA VAL A 53 -4.67 -7.54 2.52
C VAL A 53 -4.32 -8.58 1.46
N MET A 54 -3.19 -8.45 0.77
CA MET A 54 -2.68 -9.46 -0.16
C MET A 54 -2.62 -10.84 0.48
N SER A 55 -2.06 -10.94 1.69
CA SER A 55 -1.94 -12.20 2.43
C SER A 55 -3.30 -12.79 2.81
N LYS A 56 -4.29 -11.96 3.17
CA LYS A 56 -5.65 -12.42 3.53
C LYS A 56 -6.41 -12.98 2.34
N HIS A 57 -6.12 -12.49 1.14
CA HIS A 57 -6.80 -12.88 -0.11
C HIS A 57 -5.94 -13.82 -0.98
N ASP A 58 -4.96 -14.49 -0.37
CA ASP A 58 -4.03 -15.45 -1.02
C ASP A 58 -3.27 -14.90 -2.25
N CYS A 59 -3.14 -13.59 -2.36
CA CYS A 59 -2.37 -12.91 -3.40
C CYS A 59 -0.90 -12.84 -2.98
N LYS A 60 -0.09 -13.80 -3.43
CA LYS A 60 1.31 -13.96 -2.97
C LYS A 60 2.36 -13.38 -3.92
N LYS A 61 1.94 -12.79 -5.04
CA LYS A 61 2.83 -12.26 -6.08
C LYS A 61 2.71 -10.74 -6.15
N MET A 62 3.87 -10.09 -6.14
CA MET A 62 4.05 -8.65 -6.24
C MET A 62 5.15 -8.33 -7.24
#